data_AF-A0A4Q3Z3X2-F1
#
_entry.id   AF-A0A4Q3Z3X2-F1
#
_cell.length_a   1.000
_cell.length_b   1.000
_cell.length_c   1.000
_cell.angle_alpha   90.00
_cell.angle_beta   90.00
_cell.angle_gamma   90.00
#
_symmetry.space_group_name_H-M   'P 1'
#
loop_
_entity.id
_entity.type
_entity.pdbx_description
1 polymer ?
#
loop_
_entity_poly.entity_id
_entity_poly.type
_entity_poly.pdbx_seq_one_letter_code
_entity_poly.pdbx_strand_id
1 'polypeptide(L)' 'MSKTLKPGQRAPGSGQVKIVGPRGGDTGQERTTTKGNPLPPTPKPGQRYVPVDGTKNKSGFK' A
#
# COMPACT_ATOMS: atom_id res chain seq x y z
N MET A 1 3.66 0.64 -14.66
CA MET A 1 4.38 -0.09 -13.60
C MET A 1 3.90 0.41 -12.25
N SER A 2 2.83 -0.17 -11.70
CA SER A 2 2.37 0.17 -10.34
C SER A 2 3.50 -0.16 -9.37
N LYS A 3 4.14 0.86 -8.80
CA LYS A 3 5.23 0.67 -7.83
C LYS A 3 4.63 -0.03 -6.61
N THR A 4 4.95 -1.31 -6.45
CA THR A 4 4.60 -2.05 -5.24
C THR A 4 5.35 -1.45 -4.06
N LEU A 5 4.63 -1.14 -2.99
CA LEU A 5 5.19 -0.57 -1.77
C LEU A 5 5.52 -1.68 -0.77
N LYS A 6 6.59 -1.48 -0.01
CA LYS A 6 7.04 -2.46 1.00
C LYS A 6 6.52 -2.10 2.38
N PRO A 7 6.23 -3.08 3.25
CA PRO A 7 6.02 -2.84 4.67
C PRO A 7 7.15 -1.99 5.27
N GLY A 8 6.83 -1.05 6.16
CA GLY A 8 7.81 -0.16 6.80
C GLY A 8 8.35 0.97 5.91
N GLN A 9 8.12 0.95 4.59
CA GLN A 9 8.45 2.08 3.72
C GLN A 9 7.53 3.27 4.04
N ARG A 10 8.04 4.51 3.97
CA ARG A 10 7.16 5.69 4.06
C ARG A 10 6.15 5.70 2.92
N ALA A 11 4.88 5.86 3.25
CA ALA A 11 3.81 5.93 2.27
C ALA A 11 3.95 7.19 1.40
N PRO A 12 4.00 7.08 0.06
CA PRO A 12 4.11 8.23 -0.83
C PRO A 12 2.83 9.07 -0.90
N GLY A 13 1.70 8.47 -0.54
CA GLY A 13 0.38 9.08 -0.48
C GLY A 13 -0.50 8.44 0.60
N SER A 14 -1.63 9.07 0.85
CA SER A 14 -2.69 8.61 1.73
C SER A 14 -3.78 7.92 0.91
N GLY A 15 -4.40 6.89 1.47
CA GLY A 15 -5.50 6.18 0.81
C GLY A 15 -5.49 4.69 1.09
N GLN A 16 -6.29 3.96 0.31
CA GLN A 16 -6.39 2.51 0.37
C GLN A 16 -5.31 1.85 -0.47
N VAL A 17 -4.66 0.85 0.12
CA VAL A 17 -3.73 -0.05 -0.56
C VAL A 17 -4.22 -1.48 -0.39
N LYS A 18 -4.12 -2.28 -1.46
CA LYS A 18 -4.34 -3.72 -1.37
C LYS A 18 -3.04 -4.46 -1.08
N ILE A 19 -3.14 -5.55 -0.34
CA ILE A 19 -2.03 -6.47 -0.10
C ILE A 19 -1.99 -7.48 -1.25
N VAL A 20 -0.85 -7.57 -1.91
CA VAL A 20 -0.55 -8.55 -2.94
C VAL A 20 0.53 -9.51 -2.47
N GLY A 21 0.46 -10.76 -2.91
CA GLY A 21 1.47 -11.77 -2.66
C GLY A 21 2.80 -11.48 -3.37
N PRO A 22 3.84 -12.28 -3.09
CA PRO A 22 5.16 -12.13 -3.69
C PRO A 22 5.17 -12.14 -5.23
N ARG A 23 4.18 -12.80 -5.85
CA ARG A 23 3.99 -12.91 -7.30
C ARG A 23 2.88 -11.99 -7.86
N GLY A 24 2.40 -11.03 -7.06
CA GLY A 24 1.35 -10.10 -7.48
C GLY A 24 -0.09 -10.62 -7.41
N GLY A 25 -0.30 -11.84 -6.88
CA GLY A 25 -1.65 -12.36 -6.64
C GLY A 25 -2.37 -11.58 -5.53
N ASP A 26 -3.64 -11.27 -5.74
CA ASP A 26 -4.44 -10.54 -4.76
C ASP A 26 -4.73 -11.42 -3.53
N THR A 27 -4.64 -10.80 -2.35
CA THR A 27 -4.92 -11.49 -1.08
C THR A 27 -6.32 -11.23 -0.54
N GLY A 28 -7.08 -10.34 -1.21
CA GLY A 28 -8.38 -9.85 -0.74
C GLY A 28 -8.32 -8.93 0.47
N GLN A 29 -7.12 -8.61 0.96
CA GLN A 29 -6.94 -7.72 2.11
C GLN A 29 -6.53 -6.33 1.66
N GLU A 30 -7.12 -5.33 2.29
CA GLU A 30 -6.81 -3.91 2.08
C GLU A 30 -6.43 -3.24 3.39
N ARG A 31 -5.66 -2.15 3.28
CA ARG A 31 -5.22 -1.33 4.39
C ARG A 31 -5.32 0.15 4.03
N THR A 32 -5.70 0.96 5.00
CA THR A 32 -5.59 2.42 4.90
C THR A 32 -4.17 2.85 5.23
N THR A 33 -3.68 3.85 4.52
CA THR A 33 -2.34 4.42 4.69
C THR A 33 -2.41 5.93 4.75
N THR A 34 -1.43 6.53 5.43
CA THR A 34 -1.30 7.98 5.55
C THR A 34 0.06 8.39 5.03
N LYS A 35 0.09 9.37 4.12
CA LYS A 35 1.30 9.91 3.53
C LYS A 35 2.33 10.28 4.59
N GLY A 36 3.58 9.86 4.37
CA GLY A 36 4.71 10.13 5.27
C GLY A 36 4.87 9.14 6.42
N ASN A 37 3.82 8.42 6.82
CA ASN A 37 3.89 7.38 7.83
C ASN A 37 4.45 6.07 7.25
N PRO A 38 5.10 5.23 8.07
CA PRO A 38 5.51 3.90 7.65
C PRO A 38 4.29 3.04 7.32
N LEU A 39 4.37 2.29 6.22
CA LEU A 39 3.34 1.32 5.85
C LEU A 39 3.25 0.20 6.89
N PRO A 40 2.04 -0.28 7.20
CA PRO A 40 1.84 -1.32 8.19
C PRO A 40 2.57 -2.62 7.81
N PRO A 41 2.86 -3.50 8.78
CA PRO A 41 3.39 -4.82 8.49
C PRO A 41 2.37 -5.66 7.71
N THR A 42 2.85 -6.47 6.76
CA THR A 42 2.02 -7.45 6.06
C THR A 42 1.85 -8.72 6.89
N PRO A 43 0.70 -9.41 6.80
CA PRO A 43 0.45 -10.66 7.53
C PRO A 43 1.45 -11.79 7.24
N LYS A 44 1.98 -11.85 6.02
CA LYS A 44 2.95 -12.88 5.60
C LYS A 44 4.20 -12.23 4.99
N PRO A 45 5.37 -12.88 5.12
CA PRO A 45 6.60 -12.41 4.50
C PRO A 45 6.51 -12.42 2.97
N GLY A 46 7.17 -11.45 2.34
CA GLY A 46 7.22 -11.30 0.88
C GLY A 46 5.98 -10.65 0.25
N GLN A 47 4.94 -10.35 1.03
CA GLN A 47 3.80 -9.57 0.57
C GLN A 47 4.16 -8.10 0.35
N ARG A 48 3.39 -7.42 -0.49
CA ARG A 48 3.57 -6.01 -0.86
C ARG A 48 2.23 -5.28 -0.90
N TYR A 49 2.29 -3.97 -0.98
CA TYR A 49 1.13 -3.11 -1.13
C TYR A 49 1.03 -2.53 -2.53
N VAL A 50 -0.18 -2.40 -3.05
CA VAL A 50 -0.49 -1.69 -4.29
C VAL A 50 -1.53 -0.61 -3.98
N PRO A 51 -1.29 0.66 -4.30
CA PRO A 51 -2.30 1.70 -4.21
C PRO A 51 -3.54 1.34 -5.03
N VAL A 52 -4.70 1.43 -4.40
CA VAL A 52 -6.01 1.18 -5.03
C VAL A 52 -6.75 2.49 -5.19
N ASP A 53 -6.93 3.22 -4.08
CA ASP A 53 -7.65 4.48 -4.06
C ASP A 53 -6.92 5.52 -3.20
N GLY A 54 -6.77 6.72 -3.72
CA GLY A 54 -6.06 7.82 -3.06
C GLY A 54 -7.03 8.82 -2.44
N THR A 55 -6.68 9.38 -1.28
CA THR A 55 -7.51 10.43 -0.68
C THR A 55 -7.49 11.72 -1.52
N LYS A 56 -8.65 12.36 -1.70
CA LYS A 56 -8.82 13.58 -2.53
C LYS A 56 -8.50 14.88 -1.79
N ASN A 57 -7.53 14.86 -0.87
CA ASN A 57 -7.13 16.00 -0.03
C ASN A 57 -5.69 16.47 -0.32
N LYS A 58 -5.25 16.38 -1.59
CA LYS A 58 -3.86 16.65 -2.04
C LYS A 58 -2.77 15.76 -1.42
N SER A 59 -3.15 14.85 -0.53
CA SER A 59 -2.25 13.88 0.09
C SER A 59 -2.36 12.49 -0.52
N GLY A 60 -3.29 12.27 -1.45
CA GLY A 60 -3.52 10.99 -2.12
C GLY A 60 -2.32 10.47 -2.92
N PHE A 61 -2.36 9.18 -3.24
CA PHE A 61 -1.46 8.60 -4.24
C PHE A 61 -1.58 9.35 -5.57
N LYS A 62 -0.45 9.69 -6.19
CA LYS A 62 -0.36 10.34 -7.51
C LYS A 62 -0.06 9.32 -8.60
#